data_AF-A0A833GC72-F1
#
_entry.id   AF-A0A833GC72-F1
#
_cell.length_a   1.000
_cell.length_b   1.000
_cell.length_c   1.000
_cell.angle_alpha   90.00
_cell.angle_beta   90.00
_cell.angle_gamma   90.00
#
_symmetry.space_group_name_H-M   'P 1'
#
loop_
_entity.id
_entity.type
_entity.pdbx_description
1 polymer ?
#
loop_
_entity_poly.entity_id
_entity_poly.type
_entity_poly.pdbx_seq_one_letter_code
_entity_poly.pdbx_strand_id
1 'polypeptide(L)'
;VWRHYGLTPERAKAAGMNPQMFNSFLDGTKSGIEMAAIANACELDVPFDGLLFPPCGVDDLPKVLKPRAAGGVLEKSSMVEVVSSINRDGSAVVRDLRWGVYVVIEAPNDYTAGCFEQYGMKTDPSGRFAALYRPYHLIGLELGISVLSAVLRGEPTGATRAFRGDAVAVAKRDLKAGEMLDGEGGYTVWGKLWPAPRSLAHQALPIGLAHGVRLERDIPMGEAVRFTDVVLADNQAVSLRREAEAMVAG
;
A
#
# COMPACT_ATOMS: atom_id res chain seq x y z
N VAL A 1 -5.95 19.32 2.75
CA VAL A 1 -4.80 18.59 2.16
C VAL A 1 -3.49 19.42 2.12
N TRP A 2 -3.41 20.59 1.48
CA TRP A 2 -2.12 21.28 1.22
C TRP A 2 -1.27 21.65 2.44
N ARG A 3 -1.90 22.00 3.58
CA ARG A 3 -1.18 22.30 4.83
C ARG A 3 -0.34 21.12 5.32
N HIS A 4 -0.79 19.87 5.10
CA HIS A 4 -0.04 18.67 5.45
C HIS A 4 1.19 18.45 4.55
N TYR A 5 1.25 19.11 3.40
CA TYR A 5 2.37 19.07 2.46
C TYR A 5 3.25 20.33 2.51
N GLY A 6 2.97 21.27 3.42
CA GLY A 6 3.69 22.55 3.46
C GLY A 6 3.49 23.42 2.21
N LEU A 7 2.38 23.23 1.48
CA LEU A 7 2.04 23.98 0.27
C LEU A 7 0.89 24.96 0.52
N THR A 8 0.94 26.12 -0.13
CA THR A 8 -0.20 27.03 -0.19
C THR A 8 -1.17 26.58 -1.30
N PRO A 9 -2.49 26.87 -1.17
CA PRO A 9 -3.47 26.57 -2.22
C PRO A 9 -3.09 27.16 -3.58
N GLU A 10 -2.49 28.36 -3.61
CA GLU A 10 -2.11 29.06 -4.83
C GLU A 10 -0.97 28.34 -5.55
N ARG A 11 0.05 27.88 -4.81
CA ARG A 11 1.16 27.10 -5.38
C ARG A 11 0.68 25.73 -5.90
N ALA A 12 -0.20 25.07 -5.15
CA ALA A 12 -0.77 23.80 -5.59
C ALA A 12 -1.60 23.97 -6.87
N LYS A 13 -2.40 25.03 -6.97
CA LYS A 13 -3.17 25.37 -8.18
C LYS A 13 -2.26 25.68 -9.36
N ALA A 14 -1.21 26.47 -9.17
CA ALA A 14 -0.25 26.81 -10.23
C ALA A 14 0.50 25.56 -10.76
N ALA A 15 0.74 24.57 -9.89
CA ALA A 15 1.35 23.29 -10.26
C ALA A 15 0.35 22.26 -10.81
N GLY A 16 -0.93 22.62 -10.98
CA GLY A 16 -1.97 21.72 -11.50
C GLY A 16 -2.30 20.54 -10.58
N MET A 17 -2.09 20.68 -9.26
CA MET A 17 -2.27 19.59 -8.31
C MET A 17 -3.75 19.30 -8.03
N ASN A 18 -4.13 18.02 -8.07
CA ASN A 18 -5.48 17.56 -7.73
C ASN A 18 -5.58 17.28 -6.21
N PRO A 19 -6.43 17.99 -5.45
CA PRO A 19 -6.54 17.80 -4.00
C PRO A 19 -7.06 16.42 -3.60
N GLN A 20 -7.96 15.81 -4.37
CA GLN A 20 -8.49 14.47 -4.11
C GLN A 20 -7.38 13.43 -4.24
N MET A 21 -6.59 13.52 -5.32
CA MET A 21 -5.40 12.69 -5.49
C MET A 21 -4.41 12.86 -4.33
N PHE A 22 -4.12 14.09 -3.90
CA PHE A 22 -3.21 14.27 -2.76
C PHE A 22 -3.79 13.74 -1.44
N ASN A 23 -5.11 13.80 -1.27
CA ASN A 23 -5.76 13.28 -0.07
C ASN A 23 -5.67 11.74 0.03
N SER A 24 -5.67 11.05 -1.11
CA SER A 24 -5.51 9.58 -1.15
C SER A 24 -4.16 9.07 -0.61
N PHE A 25 -3.15 9.93 -0.55
CA PHE A 25 -1.89 9.61 0.14
C PHE A 25 -2.02 9.78 1.66
N LEU A 26 -2.79 10.78 2.11
CA LEU A 26 -2.96 11.08 3.54
C LEU A 26 -3.89 10.09 4.25
N ASP A 27 -4.92 9.61 3.56
CA ASP A 27 -5.86 8.62 4.10
C ASP A 27 -5.37 7.17 3.98
N GLY A 28 -4.16 6.97 3.41
CA GLY A 28 -3.53 5.66 3.25
C GLY A 28 -4.00 4.86 2.03
N THR A 29 -4.95 5.36 1.23
CA THR A 29 -5.47 4.64 0.05
C THR A 29 -4.38 4.30 -0.95
N LYS A 30 -3.51 5.26 -1.30
CA LYS A 30 -2.40 5.04 -2.24
C LYS A 30 -1.42 4.00 -1.73
N SER A 31 -1.05 4.09 -0.45
CA SER A 31 -0.20 3.10 0.20
C SER A 31 -0.83 1.70 0.17
N GLY A 32 -2.13 1.58 0.42
CA GLY A 32 -2.85 0.31 0.30
C GLY A 32 -2.80 -0.27 -1.10
N ILE A 33 -3.04 0.55 -2.14
CA ILE A 33 -2.99 0.14 -3.54
C ILE A 33 -1.57 -0.28 -3.96
N GLU A 34 -0.56 0.51 -3.62
CA GLU A 34 0.84 0.23 -3.95
C GLU A 34 1.34 -1.06 -3.26
N MET A 35 0.99 -1.24 -1.99
CA MET A 35 1.35 -2.46 -1.26
C MET A 35 0.59 -3.69 -1.77
N ALA A 36 -0.66 -3.55 -2.20
CA ALA A 36 -1.37 -4.63 -2.91
C ALA A 36 -0.64 -5.01 -4.20
N ALA A 37 -0.20 -4.02 -5.00
CA ALA A 37 0.55 -4.28 -6.23
C ALA A 37 1.88 -5.02 -5.95
N ILE A 38 2.63 -4.60 -4.93
CA ILE A 38 3.88 -5.27 -4.52
C ILE A 38 3.59 -6.70 -4.04
N ALA A 39 2.61 -6.88 -3.15
CA ALA A 39 2.24 -8.20 -2.63
C ALA A 39 1.85 -9.16 -3.77
N ASN A 40 1.05 -8.66 -4.71
CA ASN A 40 0.55 -9.44 -5.84
C ASN A 40 1.63 -9.75 -6.89
N ALA A 41 2.67 -8.92 -7.01
CA ALA A 41 3.79 -9.12 -7.94
C ALA A 41 4.95 -9.93 -7.35
N CYS A 42 5.16 -9.84 -6.04
CA CYS A 42 6.29 -10.45 -5.33
C CYS A 42 5.89 -11.62 -4.41
N GLU A 43 4.61 -12.03 -4.45
CA GLU A 43 4.06 -13.14 -3.65
C GLU A 43 4.24 -12.94 -2.13
N LEU A 44 4.24 -11.67 -1.70
CA LEU A 44 4.27 -11.31 -0.28
C LEU A 44 2.86 -11.33 0.29
N ASP A 45 2.77 -11.61 1.59
CA ASP A 45 1.54 -11.46 2.36
C ASP A 45 1.24 -9.99 2.65
N VAL A 46 0.02 -9.72 3.07
CA VAL A 46 -0.41 -8.39 3.56
C VAL A 46 -0.91 -8.50 5.00
N PRO A 47 -0.83 -7.42 5.80
CA PRO A 47 -1.36 -7.42 7.16
C PRO A 47 -2.85 -7.75 7.20
N PHE A 48 -3.29 -8.49 8.22
CA PHE A 48 -4.67 -8.95 8.31
C PHE A 48 -5.66 -7.78 8.33
N ASP A 49 -5.34 -6.71 9.06
CA ASP A 49 -6.22 -5.55 9.24
C ASP A 49 -5.61 -4.22 8.77
N GLY A 50 -4.89 -4.25 7.65
CA GLY A 50 -4.31 -3.06 7.03
C GLY A 50 -2.93 -2.66 7.58
N LEU A 51 -2.30 -1.76 6.85
CA LEU A 51 -0.95 -1.26 7.10
C LEU A 51 -0.88 -0.51 8.45
N LEU A 52 0.21 -0.70 9.21
CA LEU A 52 0.38 -0.10 10.54
C LEU A 52 0.97 1.31 10.48
N PHE A 53 1.69 1.63 9.40
CA PHE A 53 2.44 2.88 9.24
C PHE A 53 3.37 3.19 10.44
N PRO A 54 4.25 2.27 10.88
CA PRO A 54 5.19 2.56 11.96
C PRO A 54 6.07 3.76 11.59
N PRO A 55 6.22 4.77 12.47
CA PRO A 55 7.24 5.79 12.30
C PRO A 55 8.63 5.14 12.36
N CYS A 56 9.35 5.16 11.25
CA CYS A 56 10.61 4.44 11.13
C CYS A 56 11.53 5.11 10.10
N GLY A 57 12.71 5.50 10.55
CA GLY A 57 13.77 5.98 9.67
C GLY A 57 14.53 4.80 9.04
N VAL A 58 15.24 5.04 7.94
CA VAL A 58 15.98 3.99 7.19
C VAL A 58 16.94 3.18 8.05
N ASP A 59 17.42 3.78 9.14
CA ASP A 59 18.37 3.22 10.08
C ASP A 59 17.78 2.20 11.04
N ASP A 60 16.47 2.22 11.26
CA ASP A 60 15.78 1.32 12.18
C ASP A 60 14.92 0.28 11.47
N LEU A 61 14.88 0.32 10.13
CA LEU A 61 14.18 -0.66 9.29
C LEU A 61 14.40 -2.12 9.73
N PRO A 62 15.65 -2.63 9.88
CA PRO A 62 15.85 -4.03 10.26
C PRO A 62 15.42 -4.35 11.70
N LYS A 63 15.29 -3.34 12.57
CA LYS A 63 14.84 -3.52 13.96
C LYS A 63 13.32 -3.56 14.05
N VAL A 64 12.64 -2.70 13.29
CA VAL A 64 11.19 -2.49 13.38
C VAL A 64 10.43 -3.42 12.43
N LEU A 65 10.83 -3.49 11.16
CA LEU A 65 10.10 -4.18 10.08
C LEU A 65 10.51 -5.66 9.98
N LYS A 66 10.35 -6.38 11.09
CA LYS A 66 10.54 -7.82 11.21
C LYS A 66 9.39 -8.44 12.04
N PRO A 67 9.25 -9.77 12.11
CA PRO A 67 8.17 -10.40 12.86
C PRO A 67 8.16 -10.01 14.34
N ARG A 68 6.97 -9.95 14.95
CA ARG A 68 6.82 -9.76 16.40
C ARG A 68 7.56 -10.81 17.22
N ALA A 69 7.60 -12.06 16.74
CA ALA A 69 8.38 -13.14 17.36
C ALA A 69 9.89 -12.85 17.40
N ALA A 70 10.39 -12.00 16.51
CA ALA A 70 11.78 -11.52 16.47
C ALA A 70 11.94 -10.11 17.06
N GLY A 71 10.91 -9.56 17.73
CA GLY A 71 10.92 -8.25 18.38
C GLY A 71 10.57 -7.05 17.47
N GLY A 72 10.06 -7.29 16.26
CA GLY A 72 9.54 -6.23 15.38
C GLY A 72 8.03 -6.03 15.47
N VAL A 73 7.43 -5.41 14.45
CA VAL A 73 5.99 -5.07 14.44
C VAL A 73 5.13 -5.95 13.54
N LEU A 74 5.75 -6.67 12.60
CA LEU A 74 5.07 -7.45 11.58
C LEU A 74 4.38 -8.68 12.16
N GLU A 75 3.21 -9.05 11.64
CA GLU A 75 2.47 -10.24 12.08
C GLU A 75 3.29 -11.53 11.85
N LYS A 76 4.01 -11.58 10.73
CA LYS A 76 4.89 -12.68 10.30
C LYS A 76 5.94 -12.18 9.30
N SER A 77 6.84 -13.07 8.87
CA SER A 77 7.80 -12.78 7.80
C SER A 77 7.10 -12.70 6.43
N SER A 78 7.82 -12.17 5.43
CA SER A 78 7.38 -12.16 4.03
C SER A 78 6.09 -11.38 3.78
N MET A 79 5.97 -10.19 4.38
CA MET A 79 4.80 -9.33 4.20
C MET A 79 5.17 -7.88 3.85
N VAL A 80 4.25 -7.18 3.21
CA VAL A 80 4.36 -5.75 2.90
C VAL A 80 4.02 -4.87 4.10
N GLU A 81 4.62 -3.69 4.17
CA GLU A 81 4.30 -2.63 5.14
C GLU A 81 4.76 -1.27 4.56
N VAL A 82 4.23 -0.17 5.11
CA VAL A 82 4.66 1.20 4.81
C VAL A 82 5.18 1.87 6.08
N VAL A 83 6.24 2.67 5.99
CA VAL A 83 6.76 3.44 7.13
C VAL A 83 6.29 4.88 7.09
N SER A 84 5.95 5.44 8.25
CA SER A 84 5.58 6.84 8.36
C SER A 84 6.81 7.74 8.42
N SER A 85 6.74 8.91 7.76
CA SER A 85 7.73 9.99 7.90
C SER A 85 7.45 10.94 9.06
N ILE A 86 6.36 10.69 9.80
CA ILE A 86 5.90 11.51 10.92
C ILE A 86 5.68 10.59 12.13
N ASN A 87 6.24 10.98 13.27
CA ASN A 87 6.01 10.35 14.56
C ASN A 87 4.57 10.54 15.03
N ARG A 88 4.14 9.75 16.02
CA ARG A 88 2.76 9.84 16.55
C ARG A 88 2.45 11.19 17.21
N ASP A 89 3.47 11.91 17.67
CA ASP A 89 3.37 13.27 18.22
C ASP A 89 3.38 14.38 17.14
N GLY A 90 3.48 14.02 15.86
CA GLY A 90 3.54 14.95 14.73
C GLY A 90 4.94 15.44 14.36
N SER A 91 5.98 15.07 15.11
CA SER A 91 7.36 15.42 14.76
C SER A 91 7.87 14.61 13.55
N ALA A 92 8.85 15.14 12.83
CA ALA A 92 9.44 14.44 11.69
C ALA A 92 10.30 13.23 12.14
N VAL A 93 10.21 12.13 11.40
CA VAL A 93 11.12 10.99 11.57
C VAL A 93 12.49 11.35 10.98
N VAL A 94 13.55 11.10 11.75
CA VAL A 94 14.92 11.33 11.28
C VAL A 94 15.26 10.33 10.19
N ARG A 95 15.80 10.84 9.06
CA ARG A 95 16.11 10.04 7.86
C ARG A 95 14.91 9.19 7.42
N ASP A 96 13.77 9.85 7.28
CA ASP A 96 12.55 9.27 6.72
C ASP A 96 12.73 8.79 5.27
N LEU A 97 11.85 7.90 4.82
CA LEU A 97 11.87 7.31 3.48
C LEU A 97 10.62 7.68 2.65
N ARG A 98 10.03 8.85 2.89
CA ARG A 98 8.79 9.30 2.20
C ARG A 98 8.85 9.25 0.67
N TRP A 99 10.04 9.38 0.09
CA TRP A 99 10.25 9.40 -1.36
C TRP A 99 10.83 8.10 -1.91
N GLY A 100 11.11 7.13 -1.04
CA GLY A 100 11.90 5.96 -1.36
C GLY A 100 11.15 4.65 -1.20
N VAL A 101 11.91 3.57 -1.31
CA VAL A 101 11.43 2.19 -1.13
C VAL A 101 12.50 1.39 -0.37
N TYR A 102 12.09 0.29 0.27
CA TYR A 102 12.99 -0.58 1.01
C TYR A 102 12.64 -2.05 0.86
N VAL A 103 13.59 -2.89 1.25
CA VAL A 103 13.39 -4.30 1.57
C VAL A 103 14.15 -4.62 2.86
N VAL A 104 13.51 -5.34 3.78
CA VAL A 104 14.19 -5.95 4.94
C VAL A 104 14.40 -7.42 4.63
N ILE A 105 15.63 -7.89 4.83
CA ILE A 105 16.05 -9.25 4.53
C ILE A 105 16.49 -9.95 5.81
N GLU A 106 16.14 -11.22 5.93
CA GLU A 106 16.61 -12.11 6.99
C GLU A 106 17.75 -12.98 6.47
N ALA A 107 18.84 -13.10 7.23
CA ALA A 107 19.92 -14.02 6.96
C ALA A 107 19.42 -15.47 7.08
N PRO A 108 19.58 -16.32 6.04
CA PRO A 108 19.09 -17.70 6.08
C PRO A 108 19.89 -18.62 7.01
N ASN A 109 21.07 -18.17 7.46
CA ASN A 109 21.96 -18.92 8.35
C ASN A 109 22.99 -17.97 9.01
N ASP A 110 23.69 -18.48 10.02
CA ASP A 110 24.66 -17.70 10.81
C ASP A 110 25.86 -17.23 10.00
N TYR A 111 26.26 -17.99 8.97
CA TYR A 111 27.29 -17.55 8.04
C TYR A 111 26.88 -16.26 7.30
N THR A 112 25.66 -16.21 6.78
CA THR A 112 25.13 -15.03 6.08
C THR A 112 24.93 -13.85 7.04
N ALA A 113 24.50 -14.10 8.28
CA ALA A 113 24.42 -13.07 9.31
C ALA A 113 25.81 -12.47 9.60
N GLY A 114 26.84 -13.31 9.69
CA GLY A 114 28.24 -12.86 9.79
C GLY A 114 28.70 -12.04 8.59
N CYS A 115 28.26 -12.39 7.37
CA CYS A 115 28.56 -11.60 6.18
C CYS A 115 27.93 -10.19 6.22
N PHE A 116 26.73 -10.02 6.78
CA PHE A 116 26.12 -8.69 6.92
C PHE A 116 27.02 -7.75 7.72
N GLU A 117 27.56 -8.22 8.86
CA GLU A 117 28.51 -7.46 9.67
C GLU A 117 29.81 -7.18 8.91
N GLN A 118 30.40 -8.20 8.28
CA GLN A 118 31.66 -8.08 7.53
C GLN A 118 31.58 -7.07 6.38
N TYR A 119 30.41 -6.90 5.76
CA TYR A 119 30.19 -5.93 4.70
C TYR A 119 29.76 -4.54 5.20
N GLY A 120 29.64 -4.37 6.53
CA GLY A 120 29.22 -3.10 7.13
C GLY A 120 27.73 -2.80 6.91
N MET A 121 26.91 -3.83 6.67
CA MET A 121 25.47 -3.64 6.60
C MET A 121 24.93 -3.28 7.99
N LYS A 122 23.99 -2.35 8.03
CA LYS A 122 23.28 -2.04 9.27
C LYS A 122 22.27 -3.14 9.56
N THR A 123 22.40 -3.76 10.73
CA THR A 123 21.53 -4.85 11.16
C THR A 123 20.70 -4.47 12.39
N ASP A 124 19.77 -5.35 12.73
CA ASP A 124 19.20 -5.40 14.07
C ASP A 124 20.23 -5.92 15.11
N PRO A 125 19.94 -5.84 16.43
CA PRO A 125 20.88 -6.29 17.46
C PRO A 125 21.31 -7.76 17.37
N SER A 126 20.50 -8.62 16.72
CA SER A 126 20.85 -10.04 16.53
C SER A 126 21.79 -10.28 15.34
N GLY A 127 21.98 -9.29 14.47
CA GLY A 127 22.72 -9.46 13.21
C GLY A 127 21.93 -10.21 12.12
N ARG A 128 20.72 -10.71 12.41
CA ARG A 128 19.93 -11.57 11.51
C ARG A 128 19.16 -10.78 10.47
N PHE A 129 18.79 -9.54 10.74
CA PHE A 129 18.00 -8.72 9.82
C PHE A 129 18.81 -7.53 9.34
N ALA A 130 18.78 -7.26 8.04
CA ALA A 130 19.38 -6.08 7.42
C ALA A 130 18.37 -5.41 6.46
N ALA A 131 18.64 -4.18 6.05
CA ALA A 131 17.78 -3.47 5.11
C ALA A 131 18.56 -2.89 3.94
N LEU A 132 17.96 -2.95 2.75
CA LEU A 132 18.36 -2.18 1.58
C LEU A 132 17.27 -1.15 1.31
N TYR A 133 17.66 0.07 0.97
CA TYR A 133 16.72 1.12 0.63
C TYR A 133 17.23 1.97 -0.53
N ARG A 134 16.29 2.47 -1.32
CA ARG A 134 16.53 3.49 -2.34
C ARG A 134 15.81 4.75 -1.89
N PRO A 135 16.52 5.88 -1.65
CA PRO A 135 15.93 7.07 -1.03
C PRO A 135 14.92 7.81 -1.91
N TYR A 136 14.93 7.53 -3.22
CA TYR A 136 14.07 8.19 -4.20
C TYR A 136 13.61 7.20 -5.27
N HIS A 137 12.41 7.39 -5.79
CA HIS A 137 11.98 6.88 -7.08
C HIS A 137 11.52 8.06 -7.96
N LEU A 138 11.72 7.97 -9.27
CA LEU A 138 11.57 9.10 -10.20
C LEU A 138 10.27 9.03 -11.02
N ILE A 139 9.33 8.17 -10.61
CA ILE A 139 7.97 8.06 -11.14
C ILE A 139 7.99 7.97 -12.68
N GLY A 140 7.49 8.98 -13.39
CA GLY A 140 7.39 8.98 -14.85
C GLY A 140 8.74 9.05 -15.57
N LEU A 141 9.80 9.51 -14.90
CA LEU A 141 11.14 9.56 -15.50
C LEU A 141 11.77 8.16 -15.65
N GLU A 142 11.29 7.17 -14.89
CA GLU A 142 11.74 5.77 -15.00
C GLU A 142 10.91 4.96 -16.02
N LEU A 143 9.78 5.49 -16.51
CA LEU A 143 8.88 4.78 -17.42
C LEU A 143 9.57 4.31 -18.71
N GLY A 144 10.51 5.10 -19.23
CA GLY A 144 11.27 4.77 -20.43
C GLY A 144 12.03 3.44 -20.30
N ILE A 145 12.50 3.09 -19.10
CA ILE A 145 13.19 1.82 -18.83
C ILE A 145 12.24 0.65 -19.02
N SER A 146 11.01 0.75 -18.52
CA SER A 146 9.98 -0.29 -18.69
C SER A 146 9.58 -0.48 -20.16
N VAL A 147 9.43 0.62 -20.91
CA VAL A 147 9.13 0.56 -22.35
C VAL A 147 10.26 -0.15 -23.11
N LEU A 148 11.52 0.22 -22.85
CA LEU A 148 12.67 -0.41 -23.49
C LEU A 148 12.80 -1.89 -23.10
N SER A 149 12.57 -2.24 -21.84
CA SER A 149 12.57 -3.63 -21.38
C SER A 149 11.51 -4.47 -22.12
N ALA A 150 10.28 -3.95 -22.22
CA ALA A 150 9.21 -4.67 -22.91
C ALA A 150 9.48 -4.84 -24.41
N VAL A 151 9.93 -3.79 -25.09
CA VAL A 151 10.11 -3.80 -26.56
C VAL A 151 11.39 -4.52 -26.99
N LEU A 152 12.51 -4.29 -26.29
CA LEU A 152 13.82 -4.84 -26.70
C LEU A 152 14.08 -6.24 -26.14
N ARG A 153 13.48 -6.57 -24.98
CA ARG A 153 13.73 -7.85 -24.28
C ARG A 153 12.49 -8.72 -24.13
N GLY A 154 11.29 -8.21 -24.37
CA GLY A 154 10.05 -8.95 -24.10
C GLY A 154 9.81 -9.16 -22.60
N GLU A 155 10.40 -8.33 -21.73
CA GLU A 155 10.39 -8.54 -20.28
C GLU A 155 9.64 -7.42 -19.55
N PRO A 156 8.65 -7.74 -18.70
CA PRO A 156 8.03 -6.74 -17.83
C PRO A 156 8.97 -6.37 -16.68
N THR A 157 8.97 -5.08 -16.30
CA THR A 157 9.68 -4.63 -15.08
C THR A 157 8.89 -4.89 -13.79
N GLY A 158 7.64 -5.37 -13.92
CA GLY A 158 6.75 -5.81 -12.85
C GLY A 158 5.44 -6.32 -13.44
N ALA A 159 4.89 -7.39 -12.88
CA ALA A 159 3.61 -7.97 -13.30
C ALA A 159 2.94 -8.69 -12.13
N THR A 160 1.61 -8.66 -12.08
CA THR A 160 0.81 -9.43 -11.12
C THR A 160 1.04 -10.92 -11.34
N ARG A 161 1.37 -11.64 -10.28
CA ARG A 161 1.61 -13.10 -10.29
C ARG A 161 0.52 -13.87 -9.54
N ALA A 162 -0.01 -13.28 -8.48
CA ALA A 162 -1.07 -13.85 -7.65
C ALA A 162 -1.97 -12.75 -7.09
N PHE A 163 -3.20 -13.09 -6.71
CA PHE A 163 -4.05 -12.19 -5.94
C PHE A 163 -3.91 -12.50 -4.44
N ARG A 164 -2.98 -11.80 -3.78
CA ARG A 164 -2.61 -11.92 -2.35
C ARG A 164 -3.22 -10.81 -1.50
N GLY A 165 -3.26 -9.58 -2.02
CA GLY A 165 -3.76 -8.39 -1.35
C GLY A 165 -4.76 -7.60 -2.19
N ASP A 166 -5.72 -6.98 -1.50
CA ASP A 166 -6.80 -6.20 -2.09
C ASP A 166 -6.99 -4.87 -1.34
N ALA A 167 -7.11 -3.77 -2.06
CA ALA A 167 -7.40 -2.46 -1.47
C ALA A 167 -8.92 -2.25 -1.45
N VAL A 168 -9.55 -2.58 -0.32
CA VAL A 168 -11.01 -2.56 -0.16
C VAL A 168 -11.52 -1.17 0.23
N ALA A 169 -12.70 -0.80 -0.25
CA ALA A 169 -13.35 0.45 0.12
C ALA A 169 -13.94 0.36 1.53
N VAL A 170 -13.53 1.26 2.42
CA VAL A 170 -14.02 1.35 3.80
C VAL A 170 -14.65 2.71 4.04
N ALA A 171 -15.83 2.75 4.65
CA ALA A 171 -16.55 3.99 4.92
C ALA A 171 -15.77 4.91 5.86
N LYS A 172 -15.60 6.18 5.48
CA LYS A 172 -14.92 7.22 6.29
C LYS A 172 -15.83 7.86 7.34
N ARG A 173 -17.15 7.72 7.15
CA ARG A 173 -18.22 8.24 7.98
C ARG A 173 -19.44 7.34 7.81
N ASP A 174 -20.49 7.61 8.57
CA ASP A 174 -21.78 6.98 8.29
C ASP A 174 -22.29 7.44 6.91
N LEU A 175 -22.68 6.47 6.09
CA LEU A 175 -23.22 6.64 4.74
C LEU A 175 -24.68 6.16 4.72
N LYS A 176 -25.52 6.86 3.96
CA LYS A 176 -26.93 6.54 3.77
C LYS A 176 -27.21 5.93 2.42
N ALA A 177 -28.24 5.09 2.36
CA ALA A 177 -28.79 4.59 1.11
C ALA A 177 -29.08 5.74 0.13
N GLY A 178 -28.72 5.56 -1.14
CA GLY A 178 -28.86 6.56 -2.19
C GLY A 178 -27.71 7.56 -2.30
N GLU A 179 -26.80 7.64 -1.32
CA GLU A 179 -25.58 8.45 -1.45
C GLU A 179 -24.65 7.91 -2.55
N MET A 180 -23.88 8.82 -3.14
CA MET A 180 -22.90 8.49 -4.17
C MET A 180 -21.51 8.38 -3.54
N LEU A 181 -20.83 7.27 -3.76
CA LEU A 181 -19.43 7.11 -3.37
C LEU A 181 -18.54 7.97 -4.28
N ASP A 182 -17.63 8.73 -3.67
CA ASP A 182 -16.69 9.62 -4.37
C ASP A 182 -15.32 8.97 -4.62
N GLY A 183 -15.14 7.73 -4.15
CA GLY A 183 -14.00 6.87 -4.43
C GLY A 183 -12.71 7.31 -3.72
N GLU A 184 -11.58 6.93 -4.32
CA GLU A 184 -10.25 7.21 -3.79
C GLU A 184 -10.03 8.70 -3.47
N GLY A 185 -9.48 8.99 -2.28
CA GLY A 185 -9.15 10.34 -1.84
C GLY A 185 -10.35 11.25 -1.57
N GLY A 186 -11.57 10.74 -1.74
CA GLY A 186 -12.81 11.47 -1.47
C GLY A 186 -13.17 11.53 0.02
N TYR A 187 -14.44 11.77 0.31
CA TYR A 187 -15.00 11.92 1.66
C TYR A 187 -15.81 10.70 2.10
N THR A 188 -16.27 9.84 1.19
CA THR A 188 -17.15 8.72 1.55
C THR A 188 -16.35 7.48 1.96
N VAL A 189 -15.27 7.16 1.24
CA VAL A 189 -14.51 5.92 1.42
C VAL A 189 -13.00 6.14 1.31
N TRP A 190 -12.21 5.22 1.87
CA TRP A 190 -10.76 5.07 1.65
C TRP A 190 -10.41 3.61 1.32
N GLY A 191 -9.24 3.39 0.74
CA GLY A 191 -8.71 2.06 0.47
C GLY A 191 -7.94 1.50 1.66
N LYS A 192 -8.46 0.44 2.28
CA LYS A 192 -7.76 -0.35 3.30
C LYS A 192 -7.21 -1.62 2.68
N LEU A 193 -5.93 -1.92 2.88
CA LEU A 193 -5.32 -3.15 2.38
C LEU A 193 -5.77 -4.36 3.20
N TRP A 194 -6.36 -5.36 2.58
CA TRP A 194 -6.74 -6.64 3.20
C TRP A 194 -6.14 -7.82 2.44
N PRO A 195 -5.93 -8.98 3.11
CA PRO A 195 -5.66 -10.22 2.41
C PRO A 195 -6.80 -10.57 1.45
N ALA A 196 -6.46 -11.01 0.24
CA ALA A 196 -7.45 -11.36 -0.79
C ALA A 196 -8.50 -12.38 -0.29
N PRO A 197 -8.15 -13.44 0.48
CA PRO A 197 -9.16 -14.36 1.03
C PRO A 197 -10.18 -13.67 1.95
N ARG A 198 -9.73 -12.70 2.78
CA ARG A 198 -10.61 -11.91 3.65
C ARG A 198 -11.52 -11.02 2.82
N SER A 199 -10.97 -10.33 1.82
CA SER A 199 -11.74 -9.48 0.90
C SER A 199 -12.86 -10.26 0.22
N LEU A 200 -12.54 -11.44 -0.32
CA LEU A 200 -13.50 -12.31 -1.01
C LEU A 200 -14.57 -12.88 -0.10
N ALA A 201 -14.18 -13.38 1.08
CA ALA A 201 -15.13 -13.86 2.08
C ALA A 201 -16.11 -12.76 2.51
N HIS A 202 -15.66 -11.49 2.50
CA HIS A 202 -16.49 -10.34 2.81
C HIS A 202 -17.25 -9.78 1.59
N GLN A 203 -16.97 -10.26 0.38
CA GLN A 203 -17.43 -9.69 -0.88
C GLN A 203 -17.15 -8.18 -0.96
N ALA A 204 -15.98 -7.75 -0.48
CA ALA A 204 -15.64 -6.35 -0.37
C ALA A 204 -15.45 -5.70 -1.76
N LEU A 205 -16.00 -4.49 -1.90
CA LEU A 205 -15.85 -3.66 -3.08
C LEU A 205 -14.42 -3.08 -3.10
N PRO A 206 -13.60 -3.32 -4.13
CA PRO A 206 -12.30 -2.66 -4.24
C PRO A 206 -12.45 -1.15 -4.44
N ILE A 207 -11.55 -0.38 -3.83
CA ILE A 207 -11.57 1.09 -3.90
C ILE A 207 -11.51 1.62 -5.35
N GLY A 208 -10.85 0.89 -6.25
CA GLY A 208 -10.78 1.22 -7.67
C GLY A 208 -12.12 1.15 -8.42
N LEU A 209 -13.13 0.47 -7.84
CA LEU A 209 -14.49 0.40 -8.39
C LEU A 209 -15.49 1.27 -7.60
N ALA A 210 -15.05 2.04 -6.61
CA ALA A 210 -15.95 2.78 -5.71
C ALA A 210 -16.24 4.22 -6.18
N HIS A 211 -15.74 4.67 -7.33
CA HIS A 211 -15.94 6.04 -7.80
C HIS A 211 -17.23 6.18 -8.61
N GLY A 212 -18.11 7.10 -8.21
CA GLY A 212 -19.36 7.36 -8.93
C GLY A 212 -20.36 6.23 -8.82
N VAL A 213 -20.35 5.52 -7.69
CA VAL A 213 -21.21 4.35 -7.43
C VAL A 213 -22.23 4.66 -6.34
N ARG A 214 -23.51 4.38 -6.62
CA ARG A 214 -24.61 4.66 -5.69
C ARG A 214 -24.78 3.53 -4.69
N LEU A 215 -24.95 3.88 -3.42
CA LEU A 215 -25.27 2.94 -2.34
C LEU A 215 -26.75 2.51 -2.37
N GLU A 216 -27.00 1.24 -2.05
CA GLU A 216 -28.34 0.68 -1.89
C GLU A 216 -28.80 0.59 -0.43
N ARG A 217 -27.86 0.63 0.52
CA ARG A 217 -28.16 0.60 1.96
C ARG A 217 -27.26 1.52 2.77
N ASP A 218 -27.66 1.76 4.02
CA ASP A 218 -26.85 2.45 5.01
C ASP A 218 -25.60 1.64 5.38
N ILE A 219 -24.46 2.31 5.53
CA ILE A 219 -23.17 1.72 5.92
C ILE A 219 -22.56 2.58 7.04
N PRO A 220 -22.29 2.01 8.23
CA PRO A 220 -21.67 2.74 9.32
C PRO A 220 -20.18 3.04 9.04
N MET A 221 -19.66 4.09 9.68
CA MET A 221 -18.23 4.43 9.62
C MET A 221 -17.35 3.23 9.97
N GLY A 222 -16.33 2.98 9.16
CA GLY A 222 -15.36 1.91 9.36
C GLY A 222 -15.77 0.54 8.81
N GLU A 223 -17.01 0.36 8.34
CA GLU A 223 -17.43 -0.86 7.65
C GLU A 223 -16.90 -0.87 6.20
N ALA A 224 -16.49 -2.06 5.73
CA ALA A 224 -16.11 -2.26 4.34
C ALA A 224 -17.35 -2.34 3.46
N VAL A 225 -17.37 -1.56 2.39
CA VAL A 225 -18.46 -1.59 1.40
C VAL A 225 -18.39 -2.91 0.65
N ARG A 226 -19.53 -3.58 0.46
CA ARG A 226 -19.61 -4.83 -0.31
C ARG A 226 -20.13 -4.59 -1.71
N PHE A 227 -19.87 -5.54 -2.61
CA PHE A 227 -20.50 -5.55 -3.94
C PHE A 227 -22.03 -5.51 -3.88
N THR A 228 -22.64 -6.11 -2.87
CA THR A 228 -24.09 -6.13 -2.66
C THR A 228 -24.65 -4.81 -2.12
N ASP A 229 -23.80 -3.89 -1.70
CA ASP A 229 -24.23 -2.61 -1.13
C ASP A 229 -24.37 -1.52 -2.21
N VAL A 230 -24.05 -1.85 -3.47
CA VAL A 230 -23.90 -0.89 -4.55
C VAL A 230 -24.47 -1.39 -5.88
N VAL A 231 -24.87 -0.43 -6.73
CA VAL A 231 -25.16 -0.70 -8.15
C VAL A 231 -23.91 -0.42 -8.98
N LEU A 232 -23.25 -1.48 -9.44
CA LEU A 232 -22.13 -1.36 -10.38
C LEU A 232 -22.59 -1.53 -11.83
N ALA A 233 -22.03 -0.71 -12.71
CA ALA A 233 -22.13 -0.94 -14.14
C ALA A 233 -21.31 -2.16 -14.55
N ASP A 234 -21.86 -3.00 -15.42
CA ASP A 234 -21.09 -4.07 -16.05
C ASP A 234 -20.13 -3.46 -17.09
N ASN A 235 -18.83 -3.56 -16.85
CA ASN A 235 -17.79 -2.97 -17.68
C ASN A 235 -16.48 -3.77 -17.57
N GLN A 236 -15.51 -3.40 -18.41
CA GLN A 236 -14.23 -4.09 -18.48
C GLN A 236 -13.48 -4.13 -17.13
N ALA A 237 -13.56 -3.07 -16.31
CA ALA A 237 -12.89 -3.06 -15.00
C ALA A 237 -13.53 -4.08 -14.03
N VAL A 238 -14.86 -4.24 -14.08
CA VAL A 238 -15.57 -5.28 -13.32
C VAL A 238 -15.20 -6.68 -13.82
N SER A 239 -15.09 -6.89 -15.15
CA SER A 239 -14.62 -8.16 -15.73
C SER A 239 -13.21 -8.53 -15.26
N LEU A 240 -12.26 -7.59 -15.37
CA LEU A 240 -10.87 -7.79 -14.94
C LEU A 240 -10.77 -8.06 -13.43
N ARG A 241 -11.63 -7.43 -12.63
CA ARG A 241 -11.75 -7.76 -11.21
C ARG A 241 -12.13 -9.23 -11.03
N ARG A 242 -13.15 -9.74 -11.73
CA ARG A 242 -13.55 -11.16 -11.63
C ARG A 242 -12.45 -12.12 -12.08
N GLU A 243 -11.70 -11.77 -13.12
CA GLU A 243 -10.52 -12.54 -13.54
C GLU A 243 -9.44 -12.58 -12.44
N ALA A 244 -9.16 -11.44 -11.79
CA ALA A 244 -8.23 -11.39 -10.67
C ALA A 244 -8.67 -12.22 -9.47
N GLU A 245 -9.98 -12.30 -9.18
CA GLU A 245 -10.54 -13.16 -8.12
C GLU A 245 -10.29 -14.66 -8.39
N ALA A 246 -10.09 -15.06 -9.64
CA ALA A 246 -9.70 -16.44 -9.98
C ALA A 246 -8.19 -16.72 -9.75
N MET A 247 -7.37 -15.68 -9.53
CA MET A 247 -5.92 -15.79 -9.28
C MET A 247 -5.55 -15.89 -7.79
N VAL A 248 -6.54 -16.10 -6.91
CA VAL A 248 -6.30 -16.20 -5.47
C VAL A 248 -5.36 -17.35 -5.19
N ALA A 249 -4.23 -17.05 -4.55
CA ALA A 249 -3.36 -18.08 -4.06
C ALA A 249 -4.01 -18.79 -2.86
N GLY A 250 -3.97 -20.12 -2.87
CA GLY A 250 -4.34 -20.96 -1.73
C GLY A 250 -3.41 -20.80 -0.53
#